data_AF-A0A3A0E9E6-F1
#
_entry.id   AF-A0A3A0E9E6-F1
#
_cell.length_a   1.000
_cell.length_b   1.000
_cell.length_c   1.000
_cell.angle_alpha   90.00
_cell.angle_beta   90.00
_cell.angle_gamma   90.00
#
_symmetry.space_group_name_H-M   'P 1'
#
loop_
_entity.id
_entity.type
_entity.pdbx_description
1 polymer ?
#
loop_
_entity_poly.entity_id
_entity_poly.type
_entity_poly.pdbx_seq_one_letter_code
_entity_poly.pdbx_strand_id
1 'polypeptide(L)'
;MLDRDDSRHDRCCEAMHAAGDSLVTCDAVLVKACYLFRRMPRAVRDLLMNVHTGRFRVDYSVQRRAEPLARLMERYADVPMDLADACLVDMATLLGTGRILTLDADFSVYRWGKNRAFESLIDL
;
A
#
# COMPACT_ATOMS: atom_id res chain seq x y z
N MET A 1 6.57 3.32 12.36
CA MET A 1 6.37 4.80 12.38
C MET A 1 5.14 5.23 13.19
N LEU A 2 3.95 4.71 12.88
CA LEU A 2 2.66 5.24 13.39
C LEU A 2 2.20 4.58 14.70
N ASP A 3 2.35 3.26 14.82
CA ASP A 3 2.19 2.52 16.07
C ASP A 3 3.58 2.13 16.58
N ARG A 4 3.97 2.63 17.76
CA ARG A 4 5.29 2.41 18.37
C ARG A 4 5.38 1.11 19.15
N ASP A 5 4.24 0.51 19.48
CA ASP A 5 4.18 -0.69 20.30
C ASP A 5 4.08 -1.96 19.43
N ASP A 6 4.00 -1.81 18.10
CA ASP A 6 4.04 -2.90 17.13
C ASP A 6 5.44 -3.56 17.12
N SER A 7 5.50 -4.89 17.24
CA SER A 7 6.75 -5.66 17.27
C SER A 7 7.57 -5.57 15.99
N ARG A 8 6.96 -5.09 14.89
CA ARG A 8 7.59 -4.87 13.59
C ARG A 8 7.91 -3.39 13.34
N HIS A 9 7.69 -2.50 14.32
CA HIS A 9 7.85 -1.06 14.17
C HIS A 9 9.21 -0.66 13.59
N ASP A 10 10.30 -1.16 14.19
CA ASP A 10 11.66 -0.78 13.82
C ASP A 10 11.98 -1.21 12.39
N ARG A 11 11.62 -2.45 12.02
CA ARG A 11 11.78 -2.97 10.66
C ARG A 11 11.01 -2.13 9.64
N CYS A 12 9.77 -1.74 9.96
CA CYS A 12 8.98 -0.85 9.11
C CYS A 12 9.61 0.54 8.96
N CYS A 13 10.18 1.10 10.04
CA CYS A 13 10.89 2.37 9.99
C CYS A 13 12.15 2.28 9.11
N GLU A 14 12.98 1.26 9.31
CA GLU A 14 14.18 1.00 8.53
C GLU A 14 13.87 0.83 7.03
N ALA A 15 12.90 -0.02 6.69
CA ALA A 15 12.48 -0.24 5.31
C ALA A 15 11.97 1.06 4.65
N MET A 16 11.21 1.86 5.40
CA MET A 16 10.71 3.16 4.91
C MET A 16 11.85 4.17 4.71
N HIS A 17 12.88 4.16 5.56
CA HIS A 17 14.06 5.00 5.38
C HIS A 17 14.90 4.54 4.17
N ALA A 18 15.07 3.24 3.98
CA ALA A 18 15.81 2.68 2.85
C ALA A 18 15.09 2.87 1.50
N ALA A 19 13.76 2.92 1.50
CA ALA A 19 12.96 3.16 0.30
C ALA A 19 13.10 4.59 -0.26
N GLY A 20 13.61 5.54 0.53
CA GLY A 20 13.81 6.95 0.14
C GLY A 20 12.56 7.84 0.29
N ASP A 21 12.68 9.09 -0.17
CA ASP A 21 11.79 10.20 0.22
C ASP A 21 10.46 10.30 -0.54
N SER A 22 10.02 9.26 -1.25
CA SER A 22 8.78 9.34 -2.01
C SER A 22 8.12 7.99 -2.25
N LEU A 23 7.42 7.53 -1.21
CA LEU A 23 6.49 6.42 -1.33
C LEU A 23 5.20 6.90 -2.00
N VAL A 24 4.63 6.05 -2.84
CA VAL A 24 3.39 6.33 -3.58
C VAL A 24 2.29 5.41 -3.06
N THR A 25 1.07 5.95 -2.94
CA THR A 25 -0.09 5.22 -2.44
C THR A 25 -1.39 5.82 -3.00
N CYS A 26 -2.55 5.33 -2.55
CA CYS A 26 -3.87 5.82 -2.96
C CYS A 26 -4.79 6.07 -1.76
N ASP A 27 -5.90 6.78 -1.99
CA ASP A 27 -6.89 7.08 -0.96
C ASP A 27 -7.48 5.82 -0.31
N ALA A 28 -7.66 4.73 -1.05
CA ALA A 28 -8.18 3.47 -0.50
C ALA A 28 -7.26 2.89 0.59
N VAL A 29 -5.94 2.97 0.39
CA VAL A 29 -4.95 2.58 1.41
C VAL A 29 -5.02 3.51 2.62
N LEU A 30 -5.18 4.82 2.41
CA LEU A 30 -5.32 5.78 3.51
C LEU A 30 -6.59 5.53 4.33
N VAL A 31 -7.70 5.23 3.67
CA VAL A 31 -8.96 4.87 4.34
C VAL A 31 -8.80 3.60 5.18
N LYS A 32 -8.20 2.54 4.60
CA LYS A 32 -7.89 1.28 5.32
C LYS A 32 -7.00 1.56 6.53
N ALA A 33 -5.93 2.32 6.37
CA ALA A 33 -5.00 2.66 7.45
C ALA A 33 -5.68 3.50 8.55
N CYS A 34 -6.45 4.53 8.20
CA CYS A 34 -7.22 5.33 9.17
C CYS A 34 -8.23 4.47 9.95
N TYR A 35 -8.88 3.52 9.28
CA TYR A 35 -9.79 2.58 9.94
C TYR A 35 -9.06 1.66 10.92
N LEU A 36 -7.90 1.11 10.54
CA LEU A 36 -7.06 0.29 11.42
C LEU A 36 -6.60 1.07 12.65
N PHE A 37 -6.13 2.30 12.46
CA PHE A 37 -5.64 3.18 13.53
C PHE A 37 -6.73 4.01 14.22
N ARG A 38 -8.03 3.71 14.04
CA ARG A 38 -9.14 4.52 14.58
C ARG A 38 -9.14 4.72 16.10
N ARG A 39 -8.45 3.85 16.85
CA ARG A 39 -8.27 3.97 18.31
C ARG A 39 -6.96 4.64 18.72
N MET A 40 -6.18 5.12 17.75
CA MET A 40 -4.85 5.72 17.92
C MET A 40 -4.80 7.08 17.22
N PRO A 41 -5.38 8.16 17.80
CA PRO A 41 -5.49 9.45 17.13
C PRO A 41 -4.14 10.04 16.67
N ARG A 42 -3.06 9.77 17.40
CA ARG A 42 -1.70 10.19 17.02
C ARG A 42 -1.24 9.51 15.73
N ALA A 43 -1.49 8.21 15.58
CA ALA A 43 -1.14 7.46 14.37
C ALA A 43 -1.88 7.99 13.14
N VAL A 44 -3.18 8.29 13.27
CA VAL A 44 -3.98 8.89 12.18
C VAL A 44 -3.46 10.28 11.80
N ARG A 45 -3.17 11.14 12.80
CA ARG A 45 -2.58 12.45 12.54
C ARG A 45 -1.24 12.33 11.82
N ASP A 46 -0.36 11.46 12.29
CA ASP A 46 0.98 11.30 11.73
C ASP A 46 0.91 10.73 10.30
N LEU A 47 -0.02 9.83 10.00
CA LEU A 47 -0.31 9.36 8.64
C LEU A 47 -0.66 10.53 7.70
N LEU A 48 -1.58 11.40 8.12
CA LEU A 48 -2.01 12.55 7.31
C LEU A 48 -0.88 13.59 7.16
N MET A 49 -0.04 13.78 8.18
CA MET A 49 1.13 14.64 8.06
C MET A 49 2.18 14.10 7.07
N ASN A 50 2.32 12.78 6.94
CA ASN A 50 3.18 12.19 5.90
C ASN A 50 2.65 12.47 4.49
N VAL A 51 1.33 12.52 4.31
CA VAL A 51 0.72 12.95 3.04
C VAL A 51 0.98 14.44 2.81
N HIS A 52 0.71 15.28 3.81
CA HIS A 52 0.90 16.73 3.73
C HIS A 52 2.35 17.13 3.38
N THR A 53 3.33 16.44 3.98
CA THR A 53 4.76 16.68 3.74
C THR A 53 5.30 16.04 2.46
N GLY A 54 4.47 15.31 1.71
CA GLY A 54 4.85 14.66 0.45
C GLY A 54 5.63 13.35 0.62
N ARG A 55 5.85 12.87 1.85
CA ARG A 55 6.48 11.56 2.10
C ARG A 55 5.64 10.43 1.50
N PHE A 56 4.31 10.54 1.60
CA PHE A 56 3.35 9.68 0.91
C PHE A 56 2.65 10.47 -0.19
N ARG A 57 3.02 10.22 -1.45
CA ARG A 57 2.38 10.82 -2.61
C ARG A 57 1.12 10.03 -2.97
N VAL A 58 -0.01 10.72 -2.97
CA VAL A 58 -1.33 10.15 -3.26
C VAL A 58 -1.77 10.71 -4.61
N ASP A 59 -1.47 9.97 -5.67
CA ASP A 59 -1.80 10.36 -7.04
C ASP A 59 -2.33 9.14 -7.81
N TYR A 60 -3.55 8.74 -7.47
CA TYR A 60 -4.22 7.61 -8.08
C TYR A 60 -5.73 7.84 -8.11
N SER A 61 -6.34 7.67 -9.28
CA SER A 61 -7.78 7.91 -9.47
C SER A 61 -8.52 6.62 -9.73
N VAL A 62 -9.28 6.15 -8.72
CA VAL A 62 -10.16 4.98 -8.87
C VAL A 62 -11.14 5.16 -10.03
N GLN A 63 -11.71 6.36 -10.21
CA GLN A 63 -12.62 6.64 -11.32
C GLN A 63 -11.98 6.37 -12.69
N ARG A 64 -10.72 6.79 -12.89
CA ARG A 64 -9.99 6.57 -14.15
C ARG A 64 -9.56 5.12 -14.33
N ARG A 65 -9.50 4.35 -13.24
CA ARG A 65 -8.96 2.98 -13.20
C ARG A 65 -10.02 1.92 -12.86
N ALA A 66 -11.30 2.29 -12.87
CA ALA A 66 -12.39 1.44 -12.41
C ALA A 66 -12.46 0.09 -13.14
N GLU A 67 -12.27 0.10 -14.46
CA GLU A 67 -12.33 -1.12 -15.27
C GLU A 67 -11.13 -2.07 -15.00
N PRO A 68 -9.85 -1.62 -15.01
CA PRO A 68 -8.73 -2.44 -14.51
C PRO A 68 -8.93 -2.98 -13.09
N LEU A 69 -9.44 -2.17 -12.17
CA LEU A 69 -9.69 -2.58 -10.79
C LEU A 69 -10.76 -3.67 -10.69
N ALA A 70 -11.88 -3.52 -11.40
CA ALA A 70 -12.93 -4.52 -11.44
C ALA A 70 -12.40 -5.87 -11.93
N ARG A 71 -11.57 -5.88 -12.99
CA ARG A 71 -10.92 -7.10 -13.49
C ARG A 71 -9.95 -7.73 -12.48
N LEU A 72 -9.20 -6.92 -11.74
CA LEU A 72 -8.30 -7.44 -10.70
C LEU A 72 -9.09 -8.11 -9.58
N MET A 73 -10.14 -7.46 -9.09
CA MET A 73 -10.98 -7.99 -8.03
C MET A 73 -11.73 -9.26 -8.47
N GLU A 74 -12.16 -9.34 -9.74
CA GLU A 74 -12.72 -10.57 -10.31
C GLU A 74 -11.67 -11.68 -10.42
N ARG A 75 -10.46 -11.37 -10.93
CA ARG A 75 -9.36 -12.32 -11.06
C ARG A 75 -8.94 -12.94 -9.73
N TYR A 76 -8.98 -12.15 -8.66
CA TYR A 76 -8.55 -12.55 -7.33
C TYR A 76 -9.72 -12.82 -6.39
N ALA A 77 -10.92 -13.12 -6.90
CA ALA A 77 -12.11 -13.34 -6.09
C ALA A 77 -11.98 -14.51 -5.08
N ASP A 78 -11.13 -15.49 -5.37
CA ASP A 78 -10.88 -16.65 -4.50
C ASP A 78 -9.81 -16.42 -3.41
N VAL A 79 -9.17 -15.24 -3.39
CA VAL A 79 -8.22 -14.82 -2.36
C VAL A 79 -8.67 -13.46 -1.78
N PRO A 80 -8.27 -13.08 -0.56
CA PRO A 80 -8.77 -11.85 0.05
C PRO A 80 -8.16 -10.62 -0.63
N MET A 81 -8.74 -10.13 -1.73
CA MET A 81 -8.37 -8.84 -2.35
C MET A 81 -9.40 -7.77 -2.02
N ASP A 82 -8.96 -6.71 -1.34
CA ASP A 82 -9.77 -5.50 -1.19
C ASP A 82 -9.42 -4.42 -2.23
N LEU A 83 -10.17 -3.30 -2.21
CA LEU A 83 -9.95 -2.21 -3.15
C LEU A 83 -8.57 -1.54 -2.98
N ALA A 84 -8.05 -1.48 -1.76
CA ALA A 84 -6.72 -0.91 -1.50
C ALA A 84 -5.63 -1.78 -2.14
N ASP A 85 -5.75 -3.10 -1.99
CA ASP A 85 -4.81 -4.06 -2.58
C ASP A 85 -4.88 -4.02 -4.11
N ALA A 86 -6.09 -4.01 -4.68
CA ALA A 86 -6.29 -3.87 -6.13
C ALA A 86 -5.68 -2.56 -6.67
N CYS A 87 -5.81 -1.44 -5.95
CA CYS A 87 -5.19 -0.18 -6.32
C CYS A 87 -3.66 -0.29 -6.34
N LEU A 88 -3.04 -0.91 -5.33
CA LEU A 88 -1.59 -1.09 -5.29
C LEU A 88 -1.10 -1.97 -6.44
N VAL A 89 -1.86 -2.99 -6.84
CA VAL A 89 -1.54 -3.85 -7.99
C VAL A 89 -1.61 -3.10 -9.33
N ASP A 90 -2.65 -2.27 -9.53
CA ASP A 90 -2.72 -1.43 -10.73
C ASP A 90 -1.65 -0.33 -10.74
N MET A 91 -1.38 0.31 -9.60
CA MET A 91 -0.30 1.29 -9.45
C MET A 91 1.07 0.72 -9.83
N ALA A 92 1.40 -0.49 -9.35
CA ALA A 92 2.63 -1.18 -9.73
C ALA A 92 2.75 -1.33 -11.26
N THR A 93 1.63 -1.64 -11.92
CA THR A 93 1.54 -1.74 -13.38
C THR A 93 1.79 -0.39 -14.06
N LEU A 94 1.16 0.68 -13.59
CA LEU A 94 1.31 2.04 -14.12
C LEU A 94 2.73 2.59 -13.95
N LEU A 95 3.34 2.33 -12.79
CA LEU A 95 4.66 2.84 -12.42
C LEU A 95 5.81 1.98 -12.95
N GLY A 96 5.52 0.80 -13.48
CA GLY A 96 6.54 -0.11 -14.00
C GLY A 96 7.42 -0.75 -12.91
N THR A 97 7.00 -0.73 -11.65
CA THR A 97 7.75 -1.29 -10.51
C THR A 97 6.85 -2.13 -9.60
N GLY A 98 7.38 -3.26 -9.14
CA GLY A 98 6.74 -4.16 -8.18
C GLY A 98 7.35 -4.09 -6.79
N ARG A 99 8.21 -3.11 -6.53
CA ARG A 99 8.78 -2.86 -5.20
C ARG A 99 7.67 -2.36 -4.29
N ILE A 100 7.38 -3.10 -3.22
CA ILE A 100 6.28 -2.79 -2.32
C ILE A 100 6.72 -2.89 -0.86
N LEU A 101 6.27 -1.93 -0.05
CA LEU A 101 6.41 -1.96 1.40
C LEU A 101 5.05 -2.36 1.98
N THR A 102 4.91 -3.63 2.36
CA THR A 102 3.67 -4.16 2.94
C THR A 102 3.99 -5.26 3.94
N LEU A 103 3.16 -5.39 4.99
CA LEU A 103 3.17 -6.53 5.91
C LEU A 103 2.15 -7.61 5.50
N ASP A 104 1.42 -7.37 4.42
CA ASP A 104 0.38 -8.24 3.92
C ASP A 104 0.96 -9.36 3.04
N ALA A 105 0.82 -10.60 3.50
CA ALA A 105 1.35 -11.79 2.83
C ALA A 105 0.64 -12.09 1.51
N ASP A 106 -0.55 -11.55 1.28
CA ASP A 106 -1.34 -11.80 0.07
C ASP A 106 -0.66 -11.25 -1.20
N PHE A 107 0.24 -10.26 -1.05
CA PHE A 107 1.08 -9.76 -2.13
C PHE A 107 2.08 -10.80 -2.67
N SER A 108 2.31 -11.90 -1.96
CA SER A 108 3.07 -13.04 -2.49
C SER A 108 2.34 -13.77 -3.63
N VAL A 109 1.01 -13.71 -3.63
CA VAL A 109 0.12 -14.34 -4.64
C VAL A 109 -0.21 -13.37 -5.76
N TYR A 110 -0.42 -12.09 -5.46
CA TYR A 110 -0.76 -11.09 -6.46
C TYR A 110 0.32 -10.92 -7.52
N ARG A 111 -0.12 -10.52 -8.72
CA ARG A 111 0.74 -10.34 -9.89
C ARG A 111 0.40 -9.02 -10.57
N TRP A 112 1.43 -8.27 -10.93
CA TRP A 112 1.30 -6.96 -11.57
C TRP A 112 1.85 -6.97 -13.00
N GLY A 113 1.39 -6.04 -13.83
CA GLY A 113 1.73 -5.98 -15.26
C GLY A 113 1.50 -7.31 -15.99
N LYS A 114 2.51 -7.77 -16.73
CA LYS A 114 2.50 -9.05 -17.46
C LYS A 114 2.85 -10.23 -16.54
N ASN A 115 2.07 -10.42 -15.48
CA ASN A 115 2.19 -11.54 -14.53
C ASN A 115 3.50 -11.56 -13.69
N ARG A 116 4.03 -10.39 -13.31
CA ARG A 116 5.25 -10.28 -12.49
C ARG A 116 4.92 -10.40 -11.00
N ALA A 117 5.82 -11.02 -10.24
CA ALA A 117 5.74 -11.06 -8.77
C ALA A 117 6.17 -9.71 -8.16
N PHE A 118 5.67 -9.42 -6.96
CA PHE A 118 6.13 -8.28 -6.16
C PHE A 118 7.48 -8.57 -5.51
N GLU A 119 8.26 -7.51 -5.33
CA GLU A 119 9.48 -7.51 -4.53
C GLU A 119 9.14 -6.81 -3.21
N SER A 120 9.02 -7.60 -2.13
CA SER A 120 8.79 -7.02 -0.80
C SER A 120 10.05 -6.29 -0.34
N LEU A 121 9.88 -5.05 0.12
CA LEU A 121 10.94 -4.23 0.71
C LEU A 121 11.08 -4.45 2.23
N ILE A 122 10.26 -5.33 2.79
CA ILE A 122 10.33 -5.74 4.19
C ILE A 122 10.25 -7.27 4.26
N ASP A 123 11.22 -7.86 4.96
CA ASP A 123 11.20 -9.30 5.24
C ASP A 123 10.15 -9.59 6.31
N LEU A 124 9.19 -10.46 5.99
CA LEU A 124 8.17 -10.91 6.94
C LEU A 124 8.73 -11.94 7.91
#